data_AF-A0A7V9MTK9-F1
#
_entry.id   AF-A0A7V9MTK9-F1
#
_cell.length_a   1.000
_cell.length_b   1.000
_cell.length_c   1.000
_cell.angle_alpha   90.00
_cell.angle_beta   90.00
_cell.angle_gamma   90.00
#
_symmetry.space_group_name_H-M   'P 1'
#
loop_
_entity.id
_entity.type
_entity.pdbx_description
1 polymer ?
#
loop_
_entity_poly.entity_id
_entity_poly.type
_entity_poly.pdbx_seq_one_letter_code
_entity_poly.pdbx_strand_id
1 'polypeptide(L)'
;SVVEERFYYNETRALHVAFGRVFRIFPAWKFPDAPAFGGCRSWVKLPPPPSTLRSEPVINDEEHARRAQFFRAIVGDVATQAPLPS
;
A
#
# COMPACT_ATOMS: atom_id res chain seq x y z
N SER A 1 0.32 -1.69 -26.24
CA SER A 1 0.82 -2.33 -24.99
C SER A 1 -0.36 -2.84 -24.17
N VAL A 2 -0.22 -3.93 -23.39
CA VAL A 2 -1.30 -4.46 -22.52
C VAL A 2 -1.86 -3.38 -21.58
N VAL A 3 -1.03 -2.42 -21.17
CA VAL A 3 -1.44 -1.27 -20.35
C VAL A 3 -2.44 -0.37 -21.11
N GLU A 4 -2.19 -0.10 -22.38
CA GLU A 4 -3.05 0.79 -23.18
C GLU A 4 -4.43 0.17 -23.41
N GLU A 5 -4.49 -1.12 -23.72
CA GLU A 5 -5.76 -1.85 -23.91
C GLU A 5 -6.62 -1.89 -22.64
N ARG A 6 -5.99 -1.92 -21.46
CA ARG A 6 -6.70 -2.08 -20.18
C ARG A 6 -7.10 -0.76 -19.54
N PHE A 7 -6.34 0.30 -19.78
CA PHE A 7 -6.50 1.56 -19.05
C PHE A 7 -6.93 2.75 -19.92
N TYR A 8 -7.05 2.59 -21.25
CA TYR A 8 -7.56 3.63 -22.15
C TYR A 8 -9.05 3.44 -22.51
N TYR A 9 -9.90 3.21 -21.52
CA TYR A 9 -11.34 3.02 -21.74
C TYR A 9 -12.17 4.31 -21.61
N ASN A 10 -11.56 5.43 -21.20
CA ASN A 10 -12.21 6.73 -21.08
C ASN A 10 -11.27 7.88 -21.49
N GLU A 11 -11.82 9.08 -21.67
CA GLU A 11 -11.06 10.29 -22.08
C GLU A 11 -10.03 10.72 -21.03
N THR A 12 -10.32 10.44 -19.75
CA THR A 12 -9.44 10.66 -18.60
C THR A 12 -8.47 9.49 -18.44
N ARG A 13 -7.39 9.50 -19.22
CA ARG A 13 -6.28 8.53 -19.20
C ARG A 13 -5.45 8.60 -17.91
N ALA A 14 -6.07 8.40 -16.75
CA ALA A 14 -5.42 8.56 -15.46
C ALA A 14 -5.18 7.20 -14.78
N LEU A 15 -3.94 6.72 -14.83
CA LEU A 15 -3.46 5.64 -13.97
C LEU A 15 -2.80 6.27 -12.74
N HIS A 16 -3.39 6.05 -11.56
CA HIS A 16 -2.80 6.48 -10.30
C HIS A 16 -1.98 5.33 -9.69
N VAL A 17 -0.77 5.65 -9.24
CA VAL A 17 0.13 4.71 -8.58
C VAL A 17 0.59 5.28 -7.25
N ALA A 18 0.74 4.42 -6.25
CA ALA A 18 1.21 4.78 -4.93
C ALA A 18 2.44 3.94 -4.57
N PHE A 19 3.44 4.59 -3.96
CA PHE A 19 4.62 3.92 -3.42
C PHE A 19 4.52 3.88 -1.90
N GLY A 20 4.42 2.67 -1.34
CA GLY A 20 4.23 2.44 0.08
C GLY A 20 5.46 1.85 0.77
N ARG A 21 5.57 2.06 2.08
CA ARG A 21 6.59 1.45 2.93
C ARG A 21 6.00 0.29 3.73
N VAL A 22 6.66 -0.86 3.70
CA VAL A 22 6.21 -2.08 4.40
C VAL A 22 6.98 -2.28 5.70
N PHE A 23 6.24 -2.61 6.75
CA PHE A 23 6.77 -2.90 8.08
C PHE A 23 6.40 -4.33 8.48
N ARG A 24 7.37 -5.06 9.03
CA ARG A 24 7.14 -6.35 9.67
C ARG A 24 6.58 -6.10 11.06
N ILE A 25 5.53 -6.80 11.43
CA ILE A 25 4.96 -6.76 12.78
C ILE A 25 5.39 -7.99 13.60
N PHE A 26 5.64 -7.79 14.89
CA PHE A 26 5.96 -8.85 15.83
C PHE A 26 5.46 -8.52 17.26
N PRO A 27 4.86 -9.48 17.99
CA PRO A 27 4.53 -10.84 17.56
C PRO A 27 3.45 -10.85 16.46
N ALA A 28 3.23 -11.99 15.80
CA ALA A 28 2.19 -12.12 14.79
C ALA A 28 0.83 -11.73 15.37
N TRP A 29 0.14 -10.78 14.74
CA TRP A 29 -1.20 -10.38 15.14
C TRP A 29 -2.21 -11.41 14.62
N LYS A 30 -2.68 -12.27 15.53
CA LYS A 30 -3.63 -13.33 15.21
C LYS A 30 -5.06 -12.82 15.36
N PHE A 31 -5.89 -13.11 14.37
CA PHE A 31 -7.33 -12.90 14.43
C PHE A 31 -8.03 -14.25 14.65
N PRO A 32 -9.09 -14.31 15.46
CA PRO A 32 -9.93 -15.48 15.52
C PRO A 32 -10.64 -15.67 14.17
N ASP A 33 -10.87 -16.92 13.79
CA ASP A 33 -11.72 -17.21 12.63
C ASP A 33 -13.15 -16.73 12.94
N ALA A 34 -13.63 -15.76 12.18
CA ALA A 34 -14.90 -15.10 12.42
C ALA A 34 -15.55 -14.71 11.09
N PRO A 35 -16.90 -14.77 10.97
CA PRO A 35 -17.61 -14.39 9.76
C PRO A 35 -17.31 -12.96 9.27
N ALA A 36 -16.86 -12.09 10.17
CA ALA A 36 -16.44 -10.72 9.85
C ALA A 36 -15.22 -10.65 8.90
N PHE A 37 -14.37 -11.68 8.91
CA PHE A 37 -13.16 -11.78 8.10
C PHE A 37 -13.32 -12.73 6.89
N GLY A 38 -14.47 -13.36 6.72
CA GLY A 38 -14.74 -14.30 5.63
C GLY A 38 -15.40 -13.67 4.39
N GLY A 39 -15.31 -14.38 3.26
CA GLY A 39 -15.95 -14.03 1.99
C GLY A 39 -15.15 -13.04 1.13
N CYS A 40 -15.67 -12.71 -0.06
CA CYS A 40 -15.05 -11.77 -1.00
C CYS A 40 -15.30 -10.30 -0.60
N ARG A 41 -14.77 -9.90 0.56
CA ARG A 41 -14.86 -8.52 1.04
C ARG A 41 -13.61 -7.75 0.62
N SER A 42 -13.82 -6.61 -0.05
CA SER A 42 -12.71 -5.70 -0.40
C SER A 42 -12.16 -4.96 0.84
N TRP A 43 -12.92 -4.90 1.93
CA TRP A 43 -12.57 -4.18 3.15
C TRP A 43 -13.01 -4.96 4.40
N VAL A 44 -12.12 -5.04 5.38
CA VAL A 44 -12.39 -5.65 6.70
C VAL A 44 -12.02 -4.67 7.79
N LYS A 45 -12.87 -4.57 8.83
CA LYS A 45 -12.57 -3.75 9.99
C LYS A 45 -11.70 -4.55 10.96
N LEU A 46 -10.48 -4.10 11.18
CA LEU A 46 -9.57 -4.73 12.13
C LEU A 46 -9.89 -4.25 13.56
N PRO A 47 -9.79 -5.12 14.57
CA PRO A 47 -9.79 -4.70 15.97
C PRO A 47 -8.58 -3.81 16.29
N PRO A 48 -8.53 -3.17 17.47
CA PRO A 48 -7.32 -2.49 17.92
C PRO A 48 -6.12 -3.45 18.00
N PRO A 49 -4.91 -3.00 17.63
CA PRO A 49 -3.71 -3.83 17.74
C PRO A 49 -3.36 -4.15 19.20
N PRO A 50 -2.75 -5.31 19.49
CA PRO A 50 -2.24 -5.61 20.82
C PRO A 50 -1.23 -4.56 21.28
N SER A 51 -1.23 -4.20 22.56
CA SER A 51 -0.26 -3.24 23.13
C SER A 51 1.20 -3.70 23.03
N THR A 52 1.43 -5.00 22.86
CA THR A 52 2.74 -5.62 22.69
C THR A 52 3.21 -5.66 21.23
N LEU A 53 2.35 -5.26 20.28
CA LEU A 53 2.69 -5.26 18.87
C LEU A 53 3.79 -4.25 18.60
N ARG A 54 4.90 -4.72 18.06
CA ARG A 54 5.98 -3.90 17.54
C ARG A 54 6.01 -3.98 16.03
N SER A 55 6.53 -2.95 15.39
CA SER A 55 6.78 -2.92 13.96
C SER A 55 8.20 -2.45 13.69
N GLU A 56 8.78 -2.96 12.61
CA GLU A 56 10.07 -2.55 12.11
C GLU A 56 10.06 -2.55 10.58
N PRO A 57 10.84 -1.67 9.93
CA PRO A 57 10.84 -1.61 8.47
C PRO A 57 11.49 -2.87 7.89
N VAL A 58 10.88 -3.45 6.85
CA VAL A 58 11.40 -4.68 6.21
C VAL A 58 12.74 -4.44 5.50
N ILE A 59 12.95 -3.21 5.03
CA ILE A 59 14.19 -2.73 4.42
C ILE A 59 14.63 -1.47 5.15
N ASN A 60 15.94 -1.22 5.19
CA ASN A 60 16.48 -0.01 5.80
C ASN A 60 16.10 1.27 5.02
N ASP A 61 16.35 2.43 5.62
CA ASP A 61 15.99 3.72 5.04
C ASP A 61 16.70 4.02 3.72
N GLU A 62 17.97 3.62 3.60
CA GLU A 62 18.78 3.83 2.39
C GLU A 62 18.21 3.09 1.18
N GLU A 63 17.88 1.80 1.35
CA GLU A 63 17.30 0.98 0.27
C GLU A 63 15.88 1.45 -0.08
N HIS A 64 15.10 1.85 0.92
CA HIS A 64 13.79 2.46 0.68
C HIS A 64 13.92 3.76 -0.14
N ALA A 65 14.86 4.64 0.21
CA ALA A 65 15.11 5.90 -0.49
C ALA A 65 15.57 5.65 -1.94
N ARG A 66 16.47 4.68 -2.15
CA ARG A 66 16.92 4.27 -3.49
C ARG A 66 15.75 3.79 -4.37
N ARG A 67 14.87 2.95 -3.82
CA ARG A 67 13.68 2.46 -4.54
C ARG A 67 12.67 3.57 -4.81
N ALA A 68 12.46 4.48 -3.86
CA ALA A 68 11.57 5.62 -4.03
C ALA A 68 12.07 6.57 -5.14
N GLN A 69 13.39 6.78 -5.22
CA GLN A 69 14.00 7.56 -6.31
C GLN A 69 13.80 6.89 -7.66
N PHE A 70 14.02 5.58 -7.75
CA PHE A 70 13.76 4.80 -8.97
C PHE A 70 12.29 4.85 -9.38
N PHE A 71 11.37 4.71 -8.43
CA PHE A 71 9.92 4.83 -8.68
C PHE A 71 9.55 6.21 -9.24
N ARG A 72 10.04 7.30 -8.62
CA ARG A 72 9.82 8.67 -9.12
C ARG A 72 10.39 8.88 -10.52
N ALA A 73 11.54 8.28 -10.83
CA ALA A 73 12.13 8.38 -12.17
C ALA A 73 11.27 7.73 -13.27
N ILE A 74 10.53 6.66 -12.94
CA ILE A 74 9.63 5.96 -13.87
C ILE A 74 8.29 6.68 -14.01
N VAL A 75 7.70 7.09 -12.90
CA VAL A 75 6.34 7.66 -12.87
C VAL A 75 6.34 9.15 -13.28
N GLY A 76 7.51 9.80 -13.27
CA GLY A 76 7.65 11.24 -13.46
C GLY A 76 7.28 12.02 -12.19
N ASP A 77 7.52 13.33 -12.23
CA ASP A 77 7.20 14.23 -11.11
C ASP A 77 5.70 14.60 -11.18
N VAL A 78 4.85 13.65 -10.81
CA VAL A 78 3.41 13.89 -10.69
C VAL A 78 3.19 14.55 -9.33
N ALA A 79 2.55 15.73 -9.34
CA ALA A 79 2.22 16.49 -8.13
C ALA A 79 1.73 15.54 -7.03
N THR A 80 2.45 15.53 -5.91
CA THR A 80 2.11 14.71 -4.76
C THR A 80 0.72 15.12 -4.29
N GLN A 81 -0.30 14.29 -4.52
CA GLN A 81 -1.57 14.48 -3.83
C GLN A 81 -1.32 14.26 -2.33
N ALA A 82 -1.80 15.21 -1.53
CA ALA A 82 -1.65 15.20 -0.08
C ALA A 82 -2.06 13.84 0.51
N PRO A 83 -1.42 13.39 1.60
CA PRO A 83 -1.77 12.13 2.26
C PRO A 83 -3.26 12.09 2.58
N LEU A 84 -3.88 10.92 2.38
CA LEU A 84 -5.29 10.70 2.73
C LEU A 84 -5.50 11.03 4.21
N PRO A 85 -6.57 11.78 4.57
CA PRO A 85 -6.88 12.04 5.96
C PRO A 85 -7.14 10.72 6.70
N SER A 86 -6.60 10.66 7.92
CA SER A 86 -6.71 9.56 8.89
C SER A 86 -8.15 9.24 9.29
#